data_AF-A0A0F7NAU9-F1
#
_entry.id   AF-A0A0F7NAU9-F1
#
_cell.length_a   1.000
_cell.length_b   1.000
_cell.length_c   1.000
_cell.angle_alpha   90.00
_cell.angle_beta   90.00
_cell.angle_gamma   90.00
#
_symmetry.space_group_name_H-M   'P 1'
#
loop_
_entity.id
_entity.type
_entity.pdbx_description
1 polymer ?
#
loop_
_entity_poly.entity_id
_entity_poly.type
_entity_poly.pdbx_seq_one_letter_code
_entity_poly.pdbx_strand_id
1 'polypeptide(L)'
;MRSLDYAAVLPFLSNIEVVASTVVAVCTAITGVVALTRVIRSNQRTVRAKSLKIGWQVDSGPDSTGALVLNESTATFQKLVVTVTCGSHLRTARKDIAVLKAGDEHLWPSDDVHRSVKARPSPADASTRHHGTPHDVQITFRDGKGYWSRNEERLDRVRSLVVWAERTRARTLAKYFGSSSPFRRTYAVSVRVESFDRTEALEEAFTRLVATGRPPRGYHVPDVVAGPHDWIGRVVREGSVLEPPFSPAGLARISPVAVEALTSQEQLYAIPYVFDSVALIRNNALAGNGPMPTAFDETVRAGNAAVAAKGIADGAGVALQVGSPDPAGNAGDPYHMWPLFSSSGGTFFGLRRTPSEAGGADRFEDISAWRENFVNAFVRLSKLGTGPGGSGALNPDIGRAEALPLFLEGRAPFLVCSSRALAAIKDQRMDVSVAAVPPLGDRQAVSMVSVYGFYIYRDAPNVPAARDLVTSYLSRPDAGEDLNKLQQLVPVQEEAMGTVAARDAILRPYIGQCDDGQVMPSWPEMRAAWQLLGHTEYKVLAGEGDPRAVAGEAAEAGWELLREARGAE
;
A
#
# COMPACT_ATOMS: atom_id res chain seq x y z
N MET A 1 -65.44 -53.76 14.04
CA MET A 1 -65.88 -53.46 15.42
C MET A 1 -65.46 -52.03 15.73
N ARG A 2 -66.47 -51.13 15.88
CA ARG A 2 -66.55 -49.92 16.74
C ARG A 2 -65.37 -48.91 16.71
N SER A 3 -65.53 -47.58 16.63
CA SER A 3 -66.71 -46.71 16.74
C SER A 3 -66.25 -45.24 16.68
N LEU A 4 -67.01 -44.41 15.96
CA LEU A 4 -67.53 -43.08 16.34
C LEU A 4 -66.61 -41.83 16.28
N ASP A 5 -67.06 -40.93 15.40
CA ASP A 5 -67.35 -39.50 15.61
C ASP A 5 -66.23 -38.49 15.86
N TYR A 6 -65.92 -37.74 14.79
CA TYR A 6 -65.75 -36.28 14.86
C TYR A 6 -66.34 -35.62 13.61
N ALA A 7 -67.66 -35.49 13.60
CA ALA A 7 -68.38 -34.54 12.76
C ALA A 7 -68.90 -33.42 13.66
N ALA A 8 -68.17 -32.31 13.69
CA ALA A 8 -68.66 -30.94 13.83
C ALA A 8 -67.47 -30.05 14.25
N VAL A 9 -66.98 -29.20 13.34
CA VAL A 9 -66.51 -27.83 13.60
C VAL A 9 -66.15 -27.18 12.24
N LEU A 10 -66.91 -26.13 11.90
CA LEU A 10 -66.64 -24.99 11.00
C LEU A 10 -66.58 -25.19 9.46
N PRO A 11 -67.58 -24.68 8.70
CA PRO A 11 -67.37 -24.29 7.32
C PRO A 11 -66.75 -22.88 7.30
N PHE A 12 -65.43 -22.78 7.42
CA PHE A 12 -64.72 -21.48 7.34
C PHE A 12 -63.62 -21.41 6.28
N LEU A 13 -63.55 -22.38 5.36
CA LEU A 13 -62.50 -22.45 4.34
C LEU A 13 -63.03 -22.69 2.92
N SER A 14 -64.18 -22.12 2.56
CA SER A 14 -64.74 -22.28 1.20
C SER A 14 -64.27 -21.22 0.21
N ASN A 15 -63.19 -20.48 0.46
CA ASN A 15 -62.71 -19.52 -0.52
C ASN A 15 -61.19 -19.30 -0.47
N ILE A 16 -60.45 -20.23 -1.08
CA ILE A 16 -58.99 -20.18 -1.23
C ILE A 16 -58.53 -18.87 -1.89
N GLU A 17 -59.31 -18.30 -2.82
CA GLU A 17 -59.02 -17.02 -3.46
C GLU A 17 -59.11 -15.83 -2.50
N VAL A 18 -60.05 -15.86 -1.55
CA VAL A 18 -60.18 -14.82 -0.51
C VAL A 18 -59.02 -14.92 0.48
N VAL A 19 -58.62 -16.14 0.86
CA VAL A 19 -57.45 -16.35 1.72
C VAL A 19 -56.17 -15.88 1.02
N ALA A 20 -55.95 -16.24 -0.24
CA ALA A 20 -54.78 -15.81 -1.01
C ALA A 20 -54.75 -14.28 -1.18
N SER A 21 -55.89 -13.66 -1.51
CA SER A 21 -56.01 -12.21 -1.67
C SER A 21 -55.80 -11.46 -0.35
N THR A 22 -56.25 -12.02 0.77
CA THR A 22 -56.02 -11.48 2.12
C THR A 22 -54.54 -11.58 2.50
N VAL A 23 -53.88 -12.70 2.21
CA VAL A 23 -52.44 -12.88 2.46
C VAL A 23 -51.61 -11.89 1.63
N VAL A 24 -51.91 -11.74 0.34
CA VAL A 24 -51.23 -10.76 -0.52
C VAL A 24 -51.44 -9.34 -0.01
N ALA A 25 -52.68 -8.95 0.34
CA ALA A 25 -52.98 -7.63 0.89
C ALA A 25 -52.23 -7.37 2.21
N VAL A 26 -52.15 -8.36 3.11
CA VAL A 26 -51.39 -8.28 4.37
C VAL A 26 -49.88 -8.15 4.09
N CYS A 27 -49.32 -8.95 3.18
CA CYS A 27 -47.91 -8.84 2.79
C CYS A 27 -47.57 -7.47 2.18
N THR A 28 -48.45 -6.93 1.32
CA THR A 28 -48.30 -5.59 0.74
C THR A 28 -48.42 -4.50 1.80
N ALA A 29 -49.36 -4.61 2.74
CA ALA A 29 -49.50 -3.69 3.87
C ALA A 29 -48.28 -3.72 4.80
N ILE A 30 -47.76 -4.90 5.14
CA ILE A 30 -46.53 -5.06 5.93
C ILE A 30 -45.35 -4.44 5.19
N THR A 31 -45.22 -4.68 3.88
CA THR A 31 -44.15 -4.09 3.06
C THR A 31 -44.26 -2.56 3.04
N GLY A 32 -45.47 -2.01 2.91
CA GLY A 32 -45.76 -0.58 2.95
C GLY A 32 -45.42 0.04 4.30
N VAL A 33 -45.82 -0.58 5.41
CA VAL A 33 -45.48 -0.13 6.78
C VAL A 33 -43.98 -0.18 7.00
N VAL A 34 -43.30 -1.26 6.59
CA VAL A 34 -41.83 -1.37 6.71
C VAL A 34 -41.13 -0.27 5.88
N ALA A 35 -41.61 0.01 4.66
CA ALA A 35 -41.08 1.07 3.82
C ALA A 35 -41.28 2.45 4.46
N LEU A 36 -42.49 2.77 4.93
CA LEU A 36 -42.80 4.02 5.62
C LEU A 36 -41.96 4.19 6.89
N THR A 37 -41.82 3.14 7.69
CA THR A 37 -41.00 3.16 8.91
C THR A 37 -39.51 3.38 8.60
N ARG A 38 -39.02 2.82 7.48
CA ARG A 38 -37.65 3.08 6.99
C ARG A 38 -37.47 4.55 6.57
N VAL A 39 -38.44 5.13 5.87
CA VAL A 39 -38.43 6.54 5.46
C VAL A 39 -38.42 7.46 6.68
N ILE A 40 -39.33 7.25 7.63
CA ILE A 40 -39.40 8.04 8.89
C ILE A 40 -38.07 7.97 9.64
N ARG A 41 -37.52 6.76 9.85
CA ARG A 41 -36.21 6.59 10.51
C ARG A 41 -35.06 7.22 9.75
N SER A 42 -35.09 7.21 8.41
CA SER A 42 -34.08 7.87 7.57
C SER A 42 -34.14 9.39 7.70
N ASN A 43 -35.35 9.96 7.71
CA ASN A 43 -35.57 11.38 7.92
C ASN A 43 -35.11 11.82 9.32
N GLN A 44 -35.48 11.07 10.37
CA GLN A 44 -35.01 11.34 11.74
C GLN A 44 -33.48 11.34 11.87
N ARG A 45 -32.78 10.39 11.22
CA ARG A 45 -31.31 10.37 11.21
C ARG A 45 -30.72 11.59 10.50
N THR A 46 -31.28 11.97 9.36
CA THR A 46 -30.82 13.14 8.60
C THR A 46 -31.03 14.42 9.40
N VAL A 47 -32.20 14.58 10.03
CA VAL A 47 -32.49 15.71 10.93
C VAL A 47 -31.50 15.75 12.08
N ARG A 48 -31.27 14.62 12.76
CA ARG A 48 -30.27 14.54 13.83
C ARG A 48 -28.88 14.92 13.33
N ALA A 49 -28.42 14.36 12.22
CA ALA A 49 -27.10 14.65 11.67
C ALA A 49 -26.94 16.14 11.29
N LYS A 50 -28.03 16.84 10.91
CA LYS A 50 -28.04 18.30 10.67
C LYS A 50 -27.93 19.13 11.95
N SER A 51 -28.25 18.55 13.12
CA SER A 51 -28.10 19.20 14.43
C SER A 51 -26.67 19.16 14.97
N LEU A 52 -25.75 18.44 14.30
CA LEU A 52 -24.32 18.59 14.56
C LEU A 52 -23.80 19.77 13.75
N LYS A 53 -23.46 20.87 14.44
CA LYS A 53 -22.90 22.08 13.82
C LYS A 53 -21.39 22.05 13.92
N ILE A 54 -20.74 22.59 12.90
CA ILE A 54 -19.30 22.79 12.88
C ILE A 54 -18.99 24.14 12.26
N GLY A 55 -17.86 24.71 12.62
CA GLY A 55 -17.31 25.87 11.94
C GLY A 55 -16.05 26.38 12.62
N TRP A 56 -15.34 27.28 11.93
CA TRP A 56 -14.27 28.06 12.56
C TRP A 56 -14.86 29.24 13.32
N GLN A 57 -14.82 29.18 14.66
CA GLN A 57 -15.23 30.28 15.53
C GLN A 57 -14.08 31.25 15.73
N VAL A 58 -14.36 32.54 15.62
CA VAL A 58 -13.44 33.63 15.95
C VAL A 58 -14.02 34.41 17.14
N ASP A 59 -13.23 34.57 18.20
CA ASP A 59 -13.60 35.29 19.41
C ASP A 59 -12.38 36.12 19.91
N SER A 60 -12.53 36.83 21.03
CA SER A 60 -11.62 37.82 21.60
C SER A 60 -10.19 37.34 21.92
N GLY A 61 -9.89 36.03 21.85
CA GLY A 61 -8.55 35.48 22.05
C GLY A 61 -8.31 34.13 21.35
N PRO A 62 -7.04 33.66 21.27
CA PRO A 62 -6.68 32.40 20.59
C PRO A 62 -7.21 31.14 21.29
N ASP A 63 -7.46 31.19 22.60
CA ASP A 63 -8.04 30.08 23.37
C ASP A 63 -9.56 29.93 23.16
N SER A 64 -10.23 31.00 22.71
CA SER A 64 -11.66 31.04 22.36
C SER A 64 -11.91 31.08 20.84
N THR A 65 -10.83 31.09 20.04
CA THR A 65 -10.86 30.98 18.58
C THR A 65 -10.43 29.57 18.18
N GLY A 66 -11.16 28.91 17.28
CA GLY A 66 -10.80 27.58 16.83
C GLY A 66 -11.92 26.82 16.14
N ALA A 67 -11.71 25.52 15.90
CA ALA A 67 -12.72 24.67 15.30
C ALA A 67 -13.74 24.24 16.35
N LEU A 68 -14.98 24.75 16.23
CA LEU A 68 -16.09 24.41 17.10
C LEU A 68 -16.89 23.24 16.51
N VAL A 69 -17.28 22.31 17.37
CA VAL A 69 -18.26 21.26 17.09
C VAL A 69 -19.34 21.31 18.16
N LEU A 70 -20.59 21.56 17.76
CA LEU A 70 -21.73 21.70 18.67
C LEU A 70 -22.78 20.62 18.39
N ASN A 71 -23.23 19.92 19.43
CA ASN A 71 -24.30 18.94 19.34
C ASN A 71 -25.64 19.50 19.85
N GLU A 72 -26.42 20.10 18.95
CA GLU A 72 -27.77 20.62 19.26
C GLU A 72 -28.85 19.52 19.27
N SER A 73 -28.45 18.25 19.20
CA SER A 73 -29.39 17.13 19.20
C SER A 73 -29.61 16.58 20.61
N THR A 74 -30.67 15.79 20.78
CA THR A 74 -30.94 15.03 22.00
C THR A 74 -30.18 13.70 22.07
N ALA A 75 -29.25 13.45 21.15
CA ALA A 75 -28.56 12.18 21.02
C ALA A 75 -27.04 12.34 21.05
N THR A 76 -26.36 11.29 21.51
CA THR A 76 -24.90 11.23 21.51
C THR A 76 -24.37 10.86 20.13
N PHE A 77 -23.38 11.61 19.65
CA PHE A 77 -22.58 11.26 18.48
C PHE A 77 -21.33 10.48 18.89
N GLN A 78 -20.86 9.60 18.01
CA GLN A 78 -19.71 8.73 18.25
C GLN A 78 -18.76 8.75 17.07
N LYS A 79 -17.50 8.36 17.27
CA LYS A 79 -16.45 8.36 16.25
C LYS A 79 -16.34 9.72 15.54
N LEU A 80 -16.43 10.80 16.32
CA LEU A 80 -16.29 12.15 15.80
C LEU A 80 -14.80 12.43 15.54
N VAL A 81 -14.48 12.66 14.27
CA VAL A 81 -13.14 13.04 13.85
C VAL A 81 -13.23 14.38 13.15
N VAL A 82 -12.69 15.42 13.78
CA VAL A 82 -12.61 16.75 13.20
C VAL A 82 -11.29 16.90 12.44
N THR A 83 -11.37 17.51 11.27
CA THR A 83 -10.27 17.80 10.37
C THR A 83 -10.33 19.27 10.02
N VAL A 84 -9.22 19.98 10.18
CA VAL A 84 -9.11 21.40 9.88
C VAL A 84 -8.06 21.60 8.79
N THR A 85 -8.46 22.21 7.68
CA THR A 85 -7.53 22.62 6.63
C THR A 85 -7.17 24.08 6.80
N CYS A 86 -5.89 24.36 7.00
CA CYS A 86 -5.37 25.72 7.09
C CYS A 86 -4.90 26.18 5.71
N GLY A 87 -5.58 27.18 5.13
CA GLY A 87 -5.24 27.71 3.80
C GLY A 87 -3.87 28.37 3.74
N SER A 88 -3.43 29.04 4.82
CA SER A 88 -2.13 29.73 4.85
C SER A 88 -0.93 28.78 4.94
N HIS A 89 -1.09 27.63 5.58
CA HIS A 89 -0.04 26.61 5.66
C HIS A 89 -0.21 25.52 4.59
N LEU A 90 -1.30 25.55 3.82
CA LEU A 90 -1.72 24.50 2.87
C LEU A 90 -1.73 23.09 3.49
N ARG A 91 -2.03 22.99 4.78
CA ARG A 91 -1.89 21.76 5.59
C ARG A 91 -3.16 21.42 6.34
N THR A 92 -3.29 20.14 6.64
CA THR A 92 -4.47 19.59 7.31
C THR A 92 -4.11 19.01 8.68
N ALA A 93 -4.74 19.52 9.72
CA ALA A 93 -4.69 18.96 11.07
C ALA A 93 -5.92 18.10 11.36
N ARG A 94 -5.76 17.12 12.26
CA ARG A 94 -6.83 16.22 12.67
C ARG A 94 -6.85 15.98 14.17
N LYS A 95 -8.05 15.84 14.74
CA LYS A 95 -8.29 15.47 16.13
C LYS A 95 -9.44 14.48 16.25
N ASP A 96 -9.23 13.42 17.03
CA ASP A 96 -10.29 12.48 17.40
C ASP A 96 -10.98 13.00 18.67
N ILE A 97 -12.24 13.40 18.55
CA ILE A 97 -13.10 13.82 19.67
C ILE A 97 -13.73 12.58 20.33
N ALA A 98 -13.80 11.47 19.60
CA ALA A 98 -14.39 10.18 19.95
C ALA A 98 -15.91 10.21 20.23
N VAL A 99 -16.39 11.01 21.19
CA VAL A 99 -17.79 11.06 21.63
C VAL A 99 -18.19 12.49 21.98
N LEU A 100 -19.37 12.92 21.55
CA LEU A 100 -19.97 14.20 21.93
C LEU A 100 -21.41 13.97 22.38
N LYS A 101 -21.72 14.27 23.65
CA LYS A 101 -23.06 14.02 24.22
C LYS A 101 -24.06 15.08 23.76
N ALA A 102 -25.33 14.82 23.98
CA ALA A 102 -26.42 15.72 23.66
C ALA A 102 -26.25 17.07 24.39
N GLY A 103 -26.32 18.17 23.66
CA GLY A 103 -26.15 19.53 24.20
C GLY A 103 -24.70 19.96 24.45
N ASP A 104 -23.72 19.06 24.33
CA ASP A 104 -22.31 19.40 24.54
C ASP A 104 -21.70 20.10 23.31
N GLU A 105 -20.64 20.86 23.57
CA GLU A 105 -19.76 21.42 22.55
C GLU A 105 -18.30 20.98 22.74
N HIS A 106 -17.53 21.05 21.66
CA HIS A 106 -16.09 20.85 21.66
C HIS A 106 -15.44 21.96 20.86
N LEU A 107 -14.60 22.76 21.52
CA LEU A 107 -13.70 23.69 20.86
C LEU A 107 -12.32 23.04 20.74
N TRP A 108 -11.77 23.04 19.53
CA TRP A 108 -10.36 22.78 19.29
C TRP A 108 -9.64 24.11 19.07
N PRO A 109 -8.88 24.62 20.07
CA PRO A 109 -8.29 25.95 20.02
C PRO A 109 -7.33 26.12 18.84
N SER A 110 -7.27 27.33 18.29
CA SER A 110 -6.44 27.66 17.12
C SER A 110 -4.97 27.35 17.35
N ASP A 111 -4.44 27.65 18.54
CA ASP A 111 -3.03 27.40 18.85
C ASP A 111 -2.70 25.90 18.83
N ASP A 112 -3.63 25.04 19.28
CA ASP A 112 -3.46 23.58 19.21
C ASP A 112 -3.59 23.05 17.77
N VAL A 113 -4.49 23.63 16.97
CA VAL A 113 -4.61 23.34 15.53
C VAL A 113 -3.29 23.68 14.83
N HIS A 114 -2.78 24.90 15.01
CA HIS A 114 -1.54 25.35 14.39
C HIS A 114 -0.33 24.59 14.92
N ARG A 115 -0.28 24.21 16.21
CA ARG A 115 0.77 23.33 16.72
C ARG A 115 0.74 21.96 16.04
N SER A 116 -0.45 21.42 15.78
CA SER A 116 -0.62 20.15 15.06
C SER A 116 -0.18 20.23 13.60
N VAL A 117 -0.36 21.39 12.95
CA VAL A 117 0.15 21.66 11.60
C VAL A 117 1.68 21.85 11.59
N LYS A 118 2.23 22.56 12.58
CA LYS A 118 3.66 22.91 12.70
C LYS A 118 4.55 21.78 13.22
N ALA A 119 4.00 20.83 14.00
CA ALA A 119 4.75 19.68 14.50
C ALA A 119 5.11 18.65 13.42
N ARG A 120 4.76 18.90 12.15
CA ARG A 120 5.23 18.16 10.98
C ARG A 120 6.31 19.00 10.27
N PRO A 121 7.38 18.40 9.73
CA PRO A 121 8.47 19.14 9.05
C PRO A 121 7.86 20.09 8.00
N SER A 122 8.25 21.36 8.01
CA SER A 122 7.52 22.47 7.37
C SER A 122 8.25 22.97 6.12
N PRO A 123 7.56 23.19 4.98
CA PRO A 123 8.07 24.09 3.96
C PRO A 123 8.31 25.45 4.63
N ALA A 124 9.43 26.09 4.29
CA ALA A 124 9.79 27.38 4.84
C ALA A 124 8.67 28.42 4.61
N ASP A 125 8.54 29.34 5.58
CA ASP A 125 7.63 30.49 5.63
C ASP A 125 6.13 30.26 5.94
N ALA A 126 5.80 30.28 7.24
CA ALA A 126 4.49 30.69 7.73
C ALA A 126 4.58 31.31 9.14
N SER A 127 5.17 32.50 9.25
CA SER A 127 5.41 33.19 10.53
C SER A 127 4.36 34.26 10.91
N THR A 128 3.38 34.55 10.05
CA THR A 128 2.32 35.53 10.35
C THR A 128 1.10 34.87 11.03
N ARG A 129 0.70 35.40 12.19
CA ARG A 129 -0.54 34.97 12.89
C ARG A 129 -1.76 35.27 12.01
N HIS A 130 -2.57 34.24 11.72
CA HIS A 130 -3.78 34.33 10.88
C HIS A 130 -4.99 33.60 11.50
N HIS A 131 -5.02 33.44 12.82
CA HIS A 131 -6.11 32.78 13.55
C HIS A 131 -7.50 33.41 13.30
N GLY A 132 -7.54 34.71 12.96
CA GLY A 132 -8.77 35.41 12.58
C GLY A 132 -9.24 35.17 11.14
N THR A 133 -8.56 34.33 10.35
CA THR A 133 -8.99 33.95 9.00
C THR A 133 -9.75 32.61 9.01
N PRO A 134 -10.75 32.42 8.14
CA PRO A 134 -11.50 31.17 8.07
C PRO A 134 -10.59 29.98 7.75
N HIS A 135 -10.74 28.90 8.52
CA HIS A 135 -10.17 27.59 8.22
C HIS A 135 -11.30 26.65 7.80
N ASP A 136 -11.06 25.74 6.86
CA ASP A 136 -12.10 24.78 6.46
C ASP A 136 -12.21 23.67 7.51
N VAL A 137 -13.37 23.60 8.18
CA VAL A 137 -13.67 22.60 9.20
C VAL A 137 -14.53 21.48 8.58
N GLN A 138 -14.00 20.26 8.67
CA GLN A 138 -14.66 19.05 8.22
C GLN A 138 -14.79 18.07 9.39
N ILE A 139 -15.85 17.26 9.39
CA ILE A 139 -16.05 16.23 10.41
C ILE A 139 -16.62 14.96 9.80
N THR A 140 -16.13 13.83 10.28
CA THR A 140 -16.81 12.53 10.11
C THR A 140 -17.34 12.05 11.45
N PHE A 141 -18.51 11.41 11.44
CA PHE A 141 -19.17 11.00 12.68
C PHE A 141 -20.17 9.87 12.45
N ARG A 142 -20.52 9.19 13.55
CA ARG A 142 -21.60 8.22 13.62
C ARG A 142 -22.77 8.71 14.45
N ASP A 143 -23.95 8.41 13.93
CA ASP A 143 -25.23 8.65 14.59
C ASP A 143 -25.90 7.27 14.86
N GLY A 144 -25.28 6.45 15.69
CA GLY A 144 -25.66 5.04 15.82
C GLY A 144 -25.27 4.25 14.55
N LYS A 145 -26.23 3.86 13.69
CA LYS A 145 -25.94 3.04 12.48
C LYS A 145 -25.57 3.84 11.23
N GLY A 146 -25.75 5.16 11.21
CA GLY A 146 -25.29 5.98 10.10
C GLY A 146 -23.86 6.44 10.31
N TYR A 147 -23.11 6.57 9.22
CA TYR A 147 -21.82 7.26 9.16
C TYR A 147 -21.94 8.39 8.16
N TRP A 148 -21.43 9.55 8.56
CA TRP A 148 -21.68 10.82 7.91
C TRP A 148 -20.38 11.58 7.77
N SER A 149 -20.34 12.37 6.71
CA SER A 149 -19.31 13.36 6.45
C SER A 149 -20.00 14.72 6.36
N ARG A 150 -19.43 15.74 7.00
CA ARG A 150 -19.93 17.10 6.96
C ARG A 150 -18.78 18.08 6.81
N ASN A 151 -18.95 19.05 5.92
CA ASN A 151 -18.22 20.31 5.95
C ASN A 151 -19.21 21.45 6.28
N GLU A 152 -18.77 22.70 6.23
CA GLU A 152 -19.64 23.83 6.59
C GLU A 152 -20.89 23.91 5.68
N GLU A 153 -20.76 23.51 4.40
CA GLU A 153 -21.80 23.65 3.38
C GLU A 153 -22.68 22.39 3.19
N ARG A 154 -22.10 21.20 3.35
CA ARG A 154 -22.65 19.93 2.88
C ARG A 154 -22.63 18.87 3.96
N LEU A 155 -23.70 18.07 4.00
CA LEU A 155 -23.83 16.89 4.87
C LEU A 155 -24.16 15.67 4.00
N ASP A 156 -23.25 14.71 3.98
CA ASP A 156 -23.38 13.49 3.20
C ASP A 156 -23.46 12.27 4.08
N ARG A 157 -24.38 11.37 3.72
CA ARG A 157 -24.38 10.02 4.28
C ARG A 157 -23.47 9.14 3.46
N VAL A 158 -22.34 8.76 4.02
CA VAL A 158 -21.37 7.90 3.34
C VAL A 158 -21.82 6.44 3.46
N ARG A 159 -22.05 5.80 2.32
CA ARG A 159 -22.51 4.39 2.24
C ARG A 159 -21.45 3.46 1.67
N SER A 160 -20.60 3.98 0.81
CA SER A 160 -19.54 3.24 0.16
C SER A 160 -18.32 4.12 -0.07
N LEU A 161 -17.15 3.49 -0.02
CA LEU A 161 -15.89 4.02 -0.52
C LEU A 161 -15.38 3.12 -1.65
N VAL A 162 -14.64 3.69 -2.60
CA VAL A 162 -14.00 2.96 -3.71
C VAL A 162 -12.49 2.97 -3.49
N VAL A 163 -11.88 1.78 -3.51
CA VAL A 163 -10.44 1.59 -3.43
C VAL A 163 -9.96 0.92 -4.72
N TRP A 164 -8.99 1.54 -5.40
CA TRP A 164 -8.31 0.91 -6.53
C TRP A 164 -7.03 0.20 -6.09
N ALA A 165 -6.78 -1.00 -6.61
CA ALA A 165 -5.56 -1.76 -6.31
C ALA A 165 -5.20 -2.73 -7.45
N GLU A 166 -3.92 -3.11 -7.54
CA GLU A 166 -3.48 -4.23 -8.37
C GLU A 166 -4.12 -5.54 -7.88
N ARG A 167 -4.38 -6.48 -8.79
CA ARG A 167 -5.15 -7.70 -8.62
C ARG A 167 -4.87 -8.48 -7.34
N THR A 168 -3.61 -8.72 -7.02
CA THR A 168 -3.23 -9.48 -5.82
C THR A 168 -3.62 -8.72 -4.56
N ARG A 169 -3.30 -7.43 -4.50
CA ARG A 169 -3.67 -6.55 -3.38
C ARG A 169 -5.18 -6.34 -3.30
N ALA A 170 -5.85 -6.19 -4.45
CA ALA A 170 -7.29 -6.04 -4.54
C ALA A 170 -8.02 -7.23 -3.94
N ARG A 171 -7.56 -8.47 -4.20
CA ARG A 171 -8.10 -9.68 -3.58
C ARG A 171 -7.96 -9.66 -2.05
N THR A 172 -6.79 -9.28 -1.54
CA THR A 172 -6.55 -9.19 -0.08
C THR A 172 -7.42 -8.12 0.57
N LEU A 173 -7.49 -6.92 -0.03
CA LEU A 173 -8.31 -5.82 0.48
C LEU A 173 -9.82 -6.14 0.39
N ALA A 174 -10.28 -6.79 -0.68
CA ALA A 174 -11.67 -7.20 -0.82
C ALA A 174 -12.08 -8.22 0.28
N LYS A 175 -11.18 -9.14 0.65
CA LYS A 175 -11.38 -10.04 1.79
C LYS A 175 -11.41 -9.26 3.11
N TYR A 176 -10.43 -8.37 3.32
CA TYR A 176 -10.32 -7.57 4.54
C TYR A 176 -11.55 -6.68 4.79
N PHE A 177 -12.08 -6.07 3.73
CA PHE A 177 -13.27 -5.22 3.78
C PHE A 177 -14.59 -5.95 3.49
N GLY A 178 -14.59 -7.29 3.51
CA GLY A 178 -15.77 -8.09 3.23
C GLY A 178 -16.99 -7.74 4.09
N SER A 179 -18.15 -8.33 3.77
CA SER A 179 -19.44 -8.01 4.38
C SER A 179 -19.48 -8.13 5.91
N SER A 180 -18.59 -8.97 6.46
CA SER A 180 -18.46 -9.29 7.88
C SER A 180 -17.21 -8.66 8.51
N SER A 181 -16.58 -7.68 7.87
CA SER A 181 -15.38 -7.02 8.39
C SER A 181 -15.67 -6.20 9.67
N PRO A 182 -14.70 -6.08 10.60
CA PRO A 182 -14.80 -5.15 11.73
C PRO A 182 -15.06 -3.71 11.27
N PHE A 183 -14.46 -3.30 10.15
CA PHE A 183 -14.73 -2.03 9.49
C PHE A 183 -16.21 -1.84 9.24
N ARG A 184 -16.85 -2.74 8.49
CA ARG A 184 -18.26 -2.59 8.11
C ARG A 184 -19.20 -2.60 9.32
N ARG A 185 -18.89 -3.38 10.37
CA ARG A 185 -19.64 -3.33 11.64
C ARG A 185 -19.49 -1.99 12.34
N THR A 186 -18.29 -1.42 12.30
CA THR A 186 -17.93 -0.19 13.01
C THR A 186 -18.37 1.06 12.26
N TYR A 187 -18.33 1.10 10.93
CA TYR A 187 -18.63 2.31 10.17
C TYR A 187 -19.96 2.21 9.43
N ALA A 188 -20.54 1.01 9.27
CA ALA A 188 -21.69 0.79 8.39
C ALA A 188 -21.49 1.30 6.95
N VAL A 189 -20.22 1.41 6.53
CA VAL A 189 -19.76 1.77 5.19
C VAL A 189 -19.25 0.51 4.51
N SER A 190 -19.57 0.36 3.22
CA SER A 190 -18.98 -0.67 2.36
C SER A 190 -17.71 -0.15 1.70
N VAL A 191 -16.71 -1.00 1.48
CA VAL A 191 -15.55 -0.64 0.64
C VAL A 191 -15.62 -1.51 -0.60
N ARG A 192 -15.78 -0.87 -1.76
CA ARG A 192 -15.68 -1.53 -3.06
C ARG A 192 -14.23 -1.47 -3.49
N VAL A 193 -13.61 -2.64 -3.62
CA VAL A 193 -12.25 -2.74 -4.13
C VAL A 193 -12.33 -3.07 -5.62
N GLU A 194 -11.82 -2.18 -6.47
CA GLU A 194 -11.75 -2.39 -7.92
C GLU A 194 -10.32 -2.78 -8.31
N SER A 195 -10.23 -3.84 -9.10
CA SER A 195 -8.98 -4.54 -9.40
C SER A 195 -8.43 -4.13 -10.76
N PHE A 196 -7.12 -3.98 -10.85
CA PHE A 196 -6.38 -3.83 -12.10
C PHE A 196 -5.38 -4.97 -12.26
N ASP A 197 -5.13 -5.41 -13.48
CA ASP A 197 -4.39 -6.65 -13.72
C ASP A 197 -2.94 -6.64 -13.23
N ARG A 198 -2.29 -5.47 -13.30
CA ARG A 198 -0.93 -5.21 -12.83
C ARG A 198 -0.80 -3.78 -12.33
N THR A 199 0.29 -3.47 -11.63
CA THR A 199 0.59 -2.13 -11.12
C THR A 199 0.65 -1.09 -12.25
N GLU A 200 1.20 -1.45 -13.40
CA GLU A 200 1.33 -0.54 -14.55
C GLU A 200 -0.05 -0.16 -15.14
N ALA A 201 -0.99 -1.11 -15.17
CA ALA A 201 -2.36 -0.86 -15.63
C ALA A 201 -3.14 0.01 -14.64
N LEU A 202 -2.90 -0.17 -13.32
CA LEU A 202 -3.44 0.71 -12.29
C LEU A 202 -2.89 2.12 -12.42
N GLU A 203 -1.58 2.26 -12.62
CA GLU A 203 -0.93 3.54 -12.81
C GLU A 203 -1.48 4.28 -14.03
N GLU A 204 -1.52 3.63 -15.20
CA GLU A 204 -2.08 4.21 -16.42
C GLU A 204 -3.53 4.68 -16.21
N ALA A 205 -4.35 3.87 -15.53
CA ALA A 205 -5.72 4.22 -15.23
C ALA A 205 -5.83 5.43 -14.30
N PHE A 206 -4.96 5.54 -13.31
CA PHE A 206 -4.92 6.68 -12.39
C PHE A 206 -4.43 7.95 -13.09
N THR A 207 -3.36 7.87 -13.88
CA THR A 207 -2.86 9.00 -14.70
C THR A 207 -3.94 9.52 -15.65
N ARG A 208 -4.66 8.62 -16.34
CA ARG A 208 -5.77 9.01 -17.22
C ARG A 208 -6.94 9.63 -16.43
N LEU A 209 -7.26 9.10 -15.25
CA LEU A 209 -8.29 9.68 -14.40
C LEU A 209 -7.94 11.12 -14.02
N VAL A 210 -6.70 11.36 -13.57
CA VAL A 210 -6.21 12.70 -13.21
C VAL A 210 -6.27 13.65 -14.40
N ALA A 211 -5.83 13.19 -15.58
CA ALA A 211 -5.80 14.02 -16.78
C ALA A 211 -7.19 14.36 -17.36
N THR A 212 -8.18 13.46 -17.20
CA THR A 212 -9.48 13.57 -17.89
C THR A 212 -10.68 13.76 -16.97
N GLY A 213 -10.50 13.58 -15.66
CA GLY A 213 -11.57 13.50 -14.67
C GLY A 213 -12.48 12.28 -14.83
N ARG A 214 -12.13 11.31 -15.68
CA ARG A 214 -12.99 10.15 -16.01
C ARG A 214 -12.29 8.83 -15.71
N PRO A 215 -12.92 7.92 -14.92
CA PRO A 215 -12.37 6.60 -14.69
C PRO A 215 -12.48 5.73 -15.96
N PRO A 216 -11.72 4.63 -16.06
CA PRO A 216 -11.91 3.64 -17.11
C PRO A 216 -13.37 3.14 -17.16
N ARG A 217 -13.83 2.72 -18.34
CA ARG A 217 -15.19 2.19 -18.49
C ARG A 217 -15.42 1.02 -17.53
N GLY A 218 -16.49 1.08 -16.74
CA GLY A 218 -16.85 0.05 -15.76
C GLY A 218 -16.22 0.25 -14.37
N TYR A 219 -15.37 1.26 -14.20
CA TYR A 219 -14.79 1.63 -12.91
C TYR A 219 -15.45 2.89 -12.35
N HIS A 220 -15.47 3.01 -11.03
CA HIS A 220 -15.91 4.21 -10.33
C HIS A 220 -14.70 5.11 -10.06
N VAL A 221 -14.94 6.41 -9.85
CA VAL A 221 -13.89 7.30 -9.34
C VAL A 221 -13.46 6.79 -7.95
N PRO A 222 -12.16 6.53 -7.73
CA PRO A 222 -11.65 6.04 -6.46
C PRO A 222 -11.69 7.14 -5.40
N ASP A 223 -11.95 6.73 -4.16
CA ASP A 223 -11.65 7.56 -2.99
C ASP A 223 -10.17 7.42 -2.59
N VAL A 224 -9.66 6.19 -2.73
CA VAL A 224 -8.28 5.82 -2.36
C VAL A 224 -7.67 4.93 -3.44
N VAL A 225 -6.39 5.10 -3.71
CA VAL A 225 -5.60 4.21 -4.57
C VAL A 225 -4.50 3.55 -3.72
N ALA A 226 -4.40 2.22 -3.78
CA ALA A 226 -3.32 1.47 -3.13
C ALA A 226 -2.19 1.22 -4.14
N GLY A 227 -1.06 1.90 -3.96
CA GLY A 227 0.03 1.92 -4.93
C GLY A 227 1.42 1.92 -4.28
N PRO A 228 2.47 1.63 -5.07
CA PRO A 228 3.86 1.74 -4.64
C PRO A 228 4.31 3.20 -4.50
N HIS A 229 5.31 3.42 -3.65
CA HIS A 229 5.92 4.73 -3.39
C HIS A 229 6.74 5.30 -4.56
N ASP A 230 7.13 4.50 -5.55
CA ASP A 230 7.80 5.02 -6.76
C ASP A 230 6.89 5.95 -7.60
N TRP A 231 5.59 6.03 -7.30
CA TRP A 231 4.68 7.04 -7.85
C TRP A 231 4.85 8.43 -7.24
N ILE A 232 5.60 8.60 -6.14
CA ILE A 232 5.69 9.86 -5.40
C ILE A 232 6.11 11.02 -6.32
N GLY A 233 7.17 10.86 -7.12
CA GLY A 233 7.61 11.90 -8.04
C GLY A 233 6.53 12.37 -9.01
N ARG A 234 5.71 11.43 -9.51
CA ARG A 234 4.59 11.73 -10.41
C ARG A 234 3.44 12.43 -9.69
N VAL A 235 2.96 11.88 -8.57
CA VAL A 235 1.79 12.44 -7.87
C VAL A 235 2.07 13.81 -7.24
N VAL A 236 3.33 14.09 -6.88
CA VAL A 236 3.81 15.44 -6.49
C VAL A 236 3.63 16.40 -7.66
N ARG A 237 4.18 16.06 -8.84
CA ARG A 237 4.14 16.90 -10.05
C ARG A 237 2.71 17.16 -10.53
N GLU A 238 1.87 16.13 -10.52
CA GLU A 238 0.45 16.24 -10.91
C GLU A 238 -0.40 16.93 -9.83
N GLY A 239 0.09 16.99 -8.59
CA GLY A 239 -0.72 17.34 -7.44
C GLY A 239 -1.93 16.43 -7.27
N SER A 240 -1.90 15.17 -7.71
CA SER A 240 -3.11 14.33 -7.87
C SER A 240 -3.67 13.75 -6.57
N VAL A 241 -2.97 13.89 -5.45
CA VAL A 241 -3.33 13.30 -4.15
C VAL A 241 -3.30 14.31 -3.02
N LEU A 242 -3.97 13.99 -1.91
CA LEU A 242 -3.98 14.80 -0.69
C LEU A 242 -3.01 14.26 0.34
N GLU A 243 -2.35 15.15 1.09
CA GLU A 243 -1.65 14.78 2.31
C GLU A 243 -2.64 14.10 3.28
N PRO A 244 -2.35 12.87 3.75
CA PRO A 244 -3.20 12.22 4.72
C PRO A 244 -3.05 12.92 6.09
N PRO A 245 -4.16 13.29 6.76
CA PRO A 245 -4.06 14.02 8.01
C PRO A 245 -3.72 13.08 9.18
N PHE A 246 -2.43 12.96 9.49
CA PHE A 246 -1.93 12.02 10.50
C PHE A 246 -1.42 12.69 11.78
N SER A 247 -1.82 12.21 12.95
CA SER A 247 -1.29 12.78 14.21
C SER A 247 0.18 12.39 14.40
N PRO A 248 1.02 13.23 15.04
CA PRO A 248 2.40 12.88 15.36
C PRO A 248 2.51 11.55 16.14
N ALA A 249 1.64 11.34 17.12
CA ALA A 249 1.56 10.08 17.87
C ALA A 249 1.14 8.88 17.00
N GLY A 250 0.41 9.13 15.90
CA GLY A 250 0.16 8.14 14.87
C GLY A 250 1.44 7.78 14.13
N LEU A 251 2.17 8.80 13.63
CA LEU A 251 3.37 8.61 12.80
C LEU A 251 4.42 7.81 13.54
N ALA A 252 4.60 8.09 14.85
CA ALA A 252 5.55 7.39 15.71
C ALA A 252 5.31 5.87 15.86
N ARG A 253 4.19 5.32 15.37
CA ARG A 253 3.92 3.87 15.36
C ARG A 253 4.22 3.19 14.02
N ILE A 254 4.51 3.98 13.00
CA ILE A 254 4.84 3.50 11.65
C ILE A 254 6.35 3.55 11.50
N SER A 255 6.92 2.52 10.87
CA SER A 255 8.35 2.48 10.57
C SER A 255 8.82 3.79 9.91
N PRO A 256 9.90 4.42 10.40
CA PRO A 256 10.47 5.62 9.79
C PRO A 256 10.82 5.43 8.31
N VAL A 257 11.30 4.24 7.94
CA VAL A 257 11.61 3.85 6.55
C VAL A 257 10.36 3.92 5.67
N ALA A 258 9.22 3.45 6.18
CA ALA A 258 7.94 3.50 5.47
C ALA A 258 7.42 4.94 5.32
N VAL A 259 7.60 5.78 6.34
CA VAL A 259 7.21 7.19 6.29
C VAL A 259 8.09 7.95 5.31
N GLU A 260 9.41 7.74 5.35
CA GLU A 260 10.38 8.38 4.46
C GLU A 260 10.08 8.05 3.00
N ALA A 261 9.85 6.78 2.67
CA ALA A 261 9.57 6.34 1.30
C ALA A 261 8.37 7.05 0.66
N LEU A 262 7.38 7.44 1.46
CA LEU A 262 6.15 8.12 1.00
C LEU A 262 6.17 9.63 1.24
N THR A 263 7.32 10.17 1.67
CA THR A 263 7.53 11.59 1.94
C THR A 263 8.36 12.23 0.83
N SER A 264 7.92 13.38 0.34
CA SER A 264 8.70 14.23 -0.58
C SER A 264 8.50 15.69 -0.20
N GLN A 265 9.55 16.49 -0.30
CA GLN A 265 9.51 17.92 0.08
C GLN A 265 8.86 18.15 1.46
N GLU A 266 9.22 17.31 2.44
CA GLU A 266 8.70 17.35 3.81
C GLU A 266 7.19 17.09 3.97
N GLN A 267 6.54 16.59 2.93
CA GLN A 267 5.12 16.25 2.91
C GLN A 267 4.92 14.76 2.67
N LEU A 268 4.06 14.13 3.47
CA LEU A 268 3.62 12.74 3.28
C LEU A 268 2.51 12.69 2.22
N TYR A 269 2.58 11.77 1.27
CA TYR A 269 1.60 11.69 0.16
C TYR A 269 0.67 10.47 0.23
N ALA A 270 0.98 9.49 1.09
CA ALA A 270 0.14 8.32 1.31
C ALA A 270 0.33 7.79 2.73
N ILE A 271 -0.66 7.06 3.25
CA ILE A 271 -0.48 6.28 4.48
C ILE A 271 0.24 4.99 4.13
N PRO A 272 1.43 4.73 4.70
CA PRO A 272 2.13 3.48 4.46
C PRO A 272 1.28 2.30 4.94
N TYR A 273 1.31 1.22 4.19
CA TYR A 273 0.50 0.03 4.44
C TYR A 273 1.36 -1.23 4.56
N VAL A 274 2.25 -1.46 3.60
CA VAL A 274 2.99 -2.72 3.52
C VAL A 274 4.38 -2.50 2.93
N PHE A 275 5.36 -3.22 3.47
CA PHE A 275 6.68 -3.36 2.87
C PHE A 275 6.73 -4.56 1.93
N ASP A 276 7.57 -4.46 0.91
CA ASP A 276 8.01 -5.59 0.11
C ASP A 276 9.53 -5.54 -0.06
N SER A 277 10.16 -6.69 0.10
CA SER A 277 11.59 -6.92 -0.16
C SER A 277 11.77 -8.36 -0.64
N VAL A 278 12.91 -8.66 -1.24
CA VAL A 278 13.22 -10.00 -1.77
C VAL A 278 13.94 -10.85 -0.73
N ALA A 279 13.83 -12.17 -0.81
CA ALA A 279 14.59 -13.10 0.02
C ALA A 279 14.94 -14.36 -0.77
N LEU A 280 15.88 -15.16 -0.25
CA LEU A 280 16.16 -16.49 -0.74
C LEU A 280 15.22 -17.50 -0.08
N ILE A 281 14.46 -18.22 -0.90
CA ILE A 281 13.56 -19.29 -0.50
C ILE A 281 14.15 -20.62 -0.98
N ARG A 282 14.32 -21.58 -0.09
CA ARG A 282 14.77 -22.95 -0.40
C ARG A 282 13.59 -23.91 -0.33
N ASN A 283 13.44 -24.76 -1.35
CA ASN A 283 12.59 -25.94 -1.30
C ASN A 283 13.33 -27.07 -0.57
N ASN A 284 12.90 -27.37 0.64
CA ASN A 284 13.58 -28.31 1.53
C ASN A 284 13.47 -29.76 1.02
N ALA A 285 12.44 -30.10 0.26
CA ALA A 285 12.30 -31.42 -0.34
C ALA A 285 13.34 -31.71 -1.44
N LEU A 286 13.87 -30.64 -2.08
CA LEU A 286 14.88 -30.74 -3.12
C LEU A 286 16.29 -30.59 -2.56
N ALA A 287 16.53 -29.58 -1.73
CA ALA A 287 17.87 -29.20 -1.25
C ALA A 287 18.17 -29.58 0.21
N GLY A 288 17.22 -30.21 0.92
CA GLY A 288 17.38 -30.62 2.31
C GLY A 288 17.20 -29.50 3.34
N ASN A 289 17.30 -29.84 4.62
CA ASN A 289 17.05 -28.95 5.77
C ASN A 289 18.33 -28.42 6.46
N GLY A 290 19.47 -28.46 5.77
CA GLY A 290 20.75 -27.97 6.31
C GLY A 290 20.76 -26.45 6.54
N PRO A 291 21.91 -25.88 6.94
CA PRO A 291 22.10 -24.43 6.95
C PRO A 291 21.78 -23.80 5.58
N MET A 292 21.24 -22.58 5.60
CA MET A 292 21.08 -21.80 4.35
C MET A 292 22.46 -21.38 3.83
N PRO A 293 22.67 -21.33 2.48
CA PRO A 293 23.92 -20.86 1.91
C PRO A 293 24.27 -19.45 2.36
N THR A 294 25.56 -19.17 2.56
CA THR A 294 26.03 -17.84 3.00
C THR A 294 26.72 -17.05 1.86
N ALA A 295 26.95 -17.68 0.71
CA ALA A 295 27.36 -17.01 -0.52
C ALA A 295 26.53 -17.49 -1.73
N PHE A 296 26.36 -16.62 -2.73
CA PHE A 296 25.51 -16.93 -3.89
C PHE A 296 26.07 -18.09 -4.73
N ASP A 297 27.39 -18.18 -4.89
CA ASP A 297 28.03 -19.30 -5.59
C ASP A 297 27.75 -20.66 -4.91
N GLU A 298 27.61 -20.67 -3.59
CA GLU A 298 27.21 -21.87 -2.86
C GLU A 298 25.75 -22.22 -3.12
N THR A 299 24.89 -21.21 -3.24
CA THR A 299 23.47 -21.38 -3.60
C THR A 299 23.35 -22.02 -4.99
N VAL A 300 24.08 -21.49 -5.97
CA VAL A 300 24.13 -22.03 -7.34
C VAL A 300 24.62 -23.48 -7.33
N ARG A 301 25.75 -23.75 -6.66
CA ARG A 301 26.32 -25.10 -6.58
C ARG A 301 25.38 -26.09 -5.90
N ALA A 302 24.79 -25.72 -4.77
CA ALA A 302 23.83 -26.56 -4.05
C ALA A 302 22.56 -26.80 -4.89
N GLY A 303 22.05 -25.77 -5.56
CA GLY A 303 20.90 -25.87 -6.45
C GLY A 303 21.15 -26.82 -7.62
N ASN A 304 22.26 -26.64 -8.33
CA ASN A 304 22.63 -27.51 -9.45
C ASN A 304 22.85 -28.96 -9.02
N ALA A 305 23.49 -29.18 -7.86
CA ALA A 305 23.66 -30.52 -7.30
C ALA A 305 22.30 -31.17 -6.97
N ALA A 306 21.36 -30.42 -6.40
CA ALA A 306 20.02 -30.91 -6.10
C ALA A 306 19.22 -31.23 -7.38
N VAL A 307 19.28 -30.38 -8.41
CA VAL A 307 18.67 -30.62 -9.72
C VAL A 307 19.20 -31.92 -10.34
N ALA A 308 20.53 -32.08 -10.37
CA ALA A 308 21.18 -33.27 -10.91
C ALA A 308 20.83 -34.55 -10.12
N ALA A 309 20.89 -34.49 -8.78
CA ALA A 309 20.57 -35.62 -7.92
C ALA A 309 19.11 -36.09 -8.04
N LYS A 310 18.19 -35.18 -8.40
CA LYS A 310 16.78 -35.48 -8.63
C LYS A 310 16.46 -35.80 -10.09
N GLY A 311 17.42 -35.71 -11.00
CA GLY A 311 17.23 -35.99 -12.43
C GLY A 311 16.27 -35.03 -13.13
N ILE A 312 16.24 -33.75 -12.71
CA ILE A 312 15.33 -32.75 -13.28
C ILE A 312 15.95 -32.19 -14.57
N ALA A 313 15.50 -32.67 -15.73
CA ALA A 313 16.09 -32.36 -17.04
C ALA A 313 15.98 -30.88 -17.45
N ASP A 314 14.88 -30.21 -17.08
CA ASP A 314 14.62 -28.79 -17.37
C ASP A 314 14.58 -27.96 -16.07
N GLY A 315 15.50 -28.26 -15.14
CA GLY A 315 15.61 -27.60 -13.85
C GLY A 315 16.55 -26.40 -13.87
N ALA A 316 16.33 -25.47 -12.94
CA ALA A 316 17.25 -24.37 -12.67
C ALA A 316 17.75 -24.48 -11.23
N GLY A 317 19.06 -24.40 -11.01
CA GLY A 317 19.61 -24.43 -9.64
C GLY A 317 19.06 -23.30 -8.77
N VAL A 318 18.88 -22.11 -9.37
CA VAL A 318 18.24 -20.94 -8.76
C VAL A 318 17.23 -20.35 -9.74
N ALA A 319 15.97 -20.25 -9.33
CA ALA A 319 14.97 -19.44 -10.01
C ALA A 319 15.11 -17.98 -9.55
N LEU A 320 15.62 -17.12 -10.42
CA LEU A 320 15.73 -15.68 -10.20
C LEU A 320 15.24 -14.99 -11.47
N GLN A 321 14.25 -14.12 -11.33
CA GLN A 321 13.68 -13.43 -12.48
C GLN A 321 14.63 -12.35 -12.99
N VAL A 322 14.78 -12.31 -14.31
CA VAL A 322 15.49 -11.29 -15.08
C VAL A 322 14.53 -10.87 -16.20
N GLY A 323 14.30 -11.74 -17.18
CA GLY A 323 13.34 -11.53 -18.26
C GLY A 323 13.92 -10.78 -19.45
N SER A 324 13.62 -11.29 -20.64
CA SER A 324 14.02 -10.70 -21.90
C SER A 324 13.28 -9.39 -22.20
N PRO A 325 13.80 -8.55 -23.09
CA PRO A 325 13.10 -7.37 -23.57
C PRO A 325 11.68 -7.66 -24.06
N ASP A 326 10.70 -6.90 -23.58
CA ASP A 326 9.30 -6.95 -24.01
C ASP A 326 8.96 -5.84 -25.04
N PRO A 327 7.80 -5.90 -25.72
CA PRO A 327 7.39 -4.86 -26.68
C PRO A 327 7.19 -3.46 -26.09
N ALA A 328 7.09 -3.34 -24.76
CA ALA A 328 7.03 -2.06 -24.06
C ALA A 328 8.44 -1.55 -23.67
N GLY A 329 9.48 -2.23 -24.11
CA GLY A 329 10.87 -1.89 -23.83
C GLY A 329 11.23 -2.10 -22.36
N ASN A 330 10.68 -3.11 -21.68
CA ASN A 330 11.16 -3.52 -20.36
C ASN A 330 12.06 -4.75 -20.53
N ALA A 331 13.22 -4.78 -19.86
CA ALA A 331 14.13 -5.93 -19.83
C ALA A 331 14.79 -6.00 -18.45
N GLY A 332 15.17 -7.20 -18.00
CA GLY A 332 15.77 -7.41 -16.68
C GLY A 332 14.79 -7.19 -15.52
N ASP A 333 15.28 -7.45 -14.30
CA ASP A 333 14.53 -7.20 -13.05
C ASP A 333 15.52 -6.75 -11.96
N PRO A 334 15.89 -5.46 -11.99
CA PRO A 334 16.88 -4.95 -11.05
C PRO A 334 16.46 -5.05 -9.60
N TYR A 335 15.16 -5.11 -9.32
CA TYR A 335 14.67 -5.24 -7.95
C TYR A 335 15.00 -6.62 -7.36
N HIS A 336 14.90 -7.70 -8.14
CA HIS A 336 15.25 -9.05 -7.69
C HIS A 336 16.75 -9.33 -7.77
N MET A 337 17.45 -8.71 -8.73
CA MET A 337 18.90 -8.81 -8.89
C MET A 337 19.68 -7.93 -7.91
N TRP A 338 19.03 -6.93 -7.30
CA TRP A 338 19.68 -5.91 -6.48
C TRP A 338 20.63 -6.45 -5.41
N PRO A 339 20.28 -7.48 -4.61
CA PRO A 339 21.19 -7.96 -3.57
C PRO A 339 22.51 -8.50 -4.12
N LEU A 340 22.50 -9.08 -5.33
CA LEU A 340 23.70 -9.56 -6.02
C LEU A 340 24.53 -8.40 -6.57
N PHE A 341 23.85 -7.40 -7.13
CA PHE A 341 24.47 -6.20 -7.67
C PHE A 341 25.13 -5.36 -6.56
N SER A 342 24.41 -5.10 -5.47
CA SER A 342 24.87 -4.29 -4.34
C SER A 342 26.01 -4.97 -3.58
N SER A 343 25.93 -6.29 -3.35
CA SER A 343 27.03 -7.05 -2.73
C SER A 343 28.30 -7.05 -3.58
N SER A 344 28.16 -6.89 -4.89
CA SER A 344 29.28 -6.75 -5.84
C SER A 344 29.85 -5.33 -5.91
N GLY A 345 29.33 -4.40 -5.12
CA GLY A 345 29.77 -3.00 -5.08
C GLY A 345 28.98 -2.04 -5.97
N GLY A 346 27.97 -2.53 -6.68
CA GLY A 346 27.08 -1.70 -7.48
C GLY A 346 26.28 -0.72 -6.64
N THR A 347 26.01 0.45 -7.20
CA THR A 347 25.16 1.50 -6.60
C THR A 347 24.12 1.94 -7.61
N PHE A 348 23.04 2.59 -7.16
CA PHE A 348 22.03 3.16 -8.05
C PHE A 348 22.55 4.50 -8.61
N PHE A 349 23.50 4.42 -9.54
CA PHE A 349 24.15 5.58 -10.17
C PHE A 349 24.72 6.59 -9.16
N GLY A 350 25.41 6.08 -8.14
CA GLY A 350 26.02 6.89 -7.08
C GLY A 350 25.11 7.20 -5.90
N LEU A 351 23.83 6.77 -5.91
CA LEU A 351 22.93 6.97 -4.78
C LEU A 351 23.48 6.33 -3.50
N ARG A 352 23.65 7.14 -2.46
CA ARG A 352 24.04 6.68 -1.12
C ARG A 352 22.88 5.97 -0.43
N ARG A 353 23.21 4.92 0.34
CA ARG A 353 22.23 4.18 1.15
C ARG A 353 21.70 5.01 2.33
N THR A 354 22.57 5.81 2.94
CA THR A 354 22.23 6.74 4.02
C THR A 354 22.77 8.13 3.64
N PRO A 355 21.91 9.16 3.49
CA PRO A 355 22.37 10.53 3.35
C PRO A 355 23.21 10.96 4.55
N SER A 356 24.13 11.92 4.38
CA SER A 356 24.84 12.51 5.53
C SER A 356 23.87 13.30 6.43
N GLU A 357 24.19 13.42 7.73
CA GLU A 357 23.37 14.14 8.72
C GLU A 357 23.12 15.62 8.35
N ALA A 358 23.90 16.19 7.43
CA ALA A 358 23.68 17.50 6.84
C ALA A 358 22.72 17.37 5.63
N GLY A 359 21.42 17.34 5.92
CA GLY A 359 20.36 17.13 4.94
C GLY A 359 20.56 17.84 3.60
N GLY A 360 20.40 17.06 2.52
CA GLY A 360 19.96 17.57 1.22
C GLY A 360 20.98 17.54 0.07
N ALA A 361 22.27 17.87 0.30
CA ALA A 361 23.19 18.15 -0.80
C ALA A 361 24.11 16.98 -1.23
N ASP A 362 24.25 15.92 -0.42
CA ASP A 362 25.20 14.83 -0.67
C ASP A 362 24.48 13.46 -0.78
N ARG A 363 23.41 13.38 -1.58
CA ARG A 363 22.69 12.10 -1.81
C ARG A 363 23.39 11.19 -2.82
N PHE A 364 24.21 11.77 -3.70
CA PHE A 364 24.90 11.04 -4.75
C PHE A 364 26.41 11.25 -4.67
N GLU A 365 27.16 10.16 -4.77
CA GLU A 365 28.61 10.20 -4.95
C GLU A 365 28.95 10.68 -6.36
N ASP A 366 30.08 11.39 -6.52
CA ASP A 366 30.59 11.75 -7.85
C ASP A 366 30.86 10.50 -8.71
N ILE A 367 30.60 10.57 -10.02
CA ILE A 367 30.78 9.45 -10.94
C ILE A 367 32.18 8.83 -10.87
N SER A 368 33.23 9.63 -10.65
CA SER A 368 34.59 9.12 -10.53
C SER A 368 34.78 8.17 -9.32
N ALA A 369 33.94 8.27 -8.29
CA ALA A 369 34.03 7.46 -7.08
C ALA A 369 33.30 6.12 -7.17
N TRP A 370 32.16 6.06 -7.89
CA TRP A 370 31.30 4.86 -7.92
C TRP A 370 31.34 4.08 -9.24
N ARG A 371 31.70 4.72 -10.37
CA ARG A 371 31.60 4.13 -11.72
C ARG A 371 32.37 2.82 -11.86
N GLU A 372 33.59 2.75 -11.34
CA GLU A 372 34.42 1.54 -11.44
C GLU A 372 33.79 0.36 -10.69
N ASN A 373 33.21 0.60 -9.51
CA ASN A 373 32.52 -0.44 -8.73
C ASN A 373 31.23 -0.90 -9.42
N PHE A 374 30.47 0.04 -10.01
CA PHE A 374 29.28 -0.25 -10.82
C PHE A 374 29.62 -1.16 -12.01
N VAL A 375 30.66 -0.83 -12.76
CA VAL A 375 31.14 -1.63 -13.89
C VAL A 375 31.60 -3.00 -13.43
N ASN A 376 32.41 -3.07 -12.37
CA ASN A 376 32.92 -4.34 -11.84
C ASN A 376 31.78 -5.24 -11.30
N ALA A 377 30.71 -4.65 -10.76
CA ALA A 377 29.53 -5.40 -10.35
C ALA A 377 28.83 -6.09 -11.53
N PHE A 378 28.63 -5.39 -12.65
CA PHE A 378 28.07 -5.99 -13.87
C PHE A 378 28.99 -7.05 -14.50
N VAL A 379 30.31 -6.83 -14.50
CA VAL A 379 31.29 -7.84 -14.95
C VAL A 379 31.26 -9.08 -14.05
N ARG A 380 30.96 -8.93 -12.76
CA ARG A 380 30.77 -10.08 -11.87
C ARG A 380 29.46 -10.80 -12.17
N LEU A 381 28.36 -10.06 -12.39
CA LEU A 381 27.06 -10.63 -12.77
C LEU A 381 27.11 -11.41 -14.08
N SER A 382 27.85 -10.92 -15.09
CA SER A 382 27.93 -11.60 -16.40
C SER A 382 28.46 -13.04 -16.31
N LYS A 383 29.29 -13.34 -15.30
CA LYS A 383 29.80 -14.71 -15.05
C LYS A 383 28.71 -15.71 -14.66
N LEU A 384 27.55 -15.23 -14.22
CA LEU A 384 26.38 -16.07 -13.93
C LEU A 384 25.54 -16.35 -15.19
N GLY A 385 25.66 -15.51 -16.23
CA GLY A 385 24.84 -15.56 -17.42
C GLY A 385 25.20 -16.67 -18.41
N THR A 386 24.53 -16.65 -19.57
CA THR A 386 24.70 -17.59 -20.69
C THR A 386 25.68 -17.10 -21.74
N GLY A 387 26.20 -15.88 -21.60
CA GLY A 387 27.19 -15.30 -22.50
C GLY A 387 28.59 -15.96 -22.42
N PRO A 388 29.54 -15.52 -23.27
CA PRO A 388 30.90 -16.06 -23.27
C PRO A 388 31.58 -15.99 -21.90
N GLY A 389 32.08 -17.13 -21.41
CA GLY A 389 32.71 -17.24 -20.08
C GLY A 389 31.74 -17.26 -18.89
N GLY A 390 30.43 -17.20 -19.15
CA GLY A 390 29.38 -17.38 -18.16
C GLY A 390 29.16 -18.85 -17.79
N SER A 391 28.73 -19.09 -16.56
CA SER A 391 28.43 -20.43 -16.03
C SER A 391 27.06 -20.97 -16.45
N GLY A 392 26.19 -20.13 -17.02
CA GLY A 392 24.78 -20.47 -17.28
C GLY A 392 23.94 -20.66 -16.01
N ALA A 393 24.46 -20.25 -14.85
CA ALA A 393 23.77 -20.38 -13.56
C ALA A 393 22.45 -19.59 -13.51
N LEU A 394 22.39 -18.47 -14.24
CA LEU A 394 21.20 -17.65 -14.44
C LEU A 394 20.87 -17.62 -15.92
N ASN A 395 19.65 -18.03 -16.26
CA ASN A 395 19.10 -17.85 -17.60
C ASN A 395 18.39 -16.47 -17.65
N PRO A 396 18.88 -15.51 -18.45
CA PRO A 396 18.29 -14.17 -18.52
C PRO A 396 16.87 -14.15 -19.11
N ASP A 397 16.43 -15.22 -19.78
CA ASP A 397 15.08 -15.33 -20.33
C ASP A 397 14.04 -15.80 -19.29
N ILE A 398 14.47 -16.25 -18.10
CA ILE A 398 13.54 -16.53 -17.00
C ILE A 398 12.99 -15.20 -16.47
N GLY A 399 11.75 -14.89 -16.81
CA GLY A 399 11.06 -13.69 -16.38
C GLY A 399 10.14 -13.91 -15.18
N ARG A 400 9.31 -12.88 -14.93
CA ARG A 400 8.31 -12.86 -13.85
C ARG A 400 7.31 -14.01 -13.93
N ALA A 401 6.93 -14.39 -15.16
CA ALA A 401 5.93 -15.43 -15.39
C ALA A 401 6.50 -16.84 -15.18
N GLU A 402 7.81 -17.02 -15.26
CA GLU A 402 8.49 -18.32 -15.25
C GLU A 402 9.10 -18.64 -13.88
N ALA A 403 9.73 -17.67 -13.22
CA ALA A 403 10.56 -17.92 -12.02
C ALA A 403 9.77 -18.58 -10.87
N LEU A 404 8.58 -18.06 -10.54
CA LEU A 404 7.77 -18.62 -9.46
C LEU A 404 7.18 -20.00 -9.83
N PRO A 405 6.58 -20.20 -11.02
CA PRO A 405 6.15 -21.54 -11.44
C PRO A 405 7.26 -22.59 -11.43
N LEU A 406 8.47 -22.28 -11.89
CA LEU A 406 9.61 -23.21 -11.82
C LEU A 406 9.85 -23.75 -10.40
N PHE A 407 9.78 -22.87 -9.40
CA PHE A 407 9.94 -23.27 -8.00
C PHE A 407 8.75 -24.11 -7.50
N LEU A 408 7.52 -23.65 -7.77
CA LEU A 408 6.29 -24.33 -7.34
C LEU A 408 6.14 -25.73 -7.97
N GLU A 409 6.61 -25.90 -9.20
CA GLU A 409 6.63 -27.18 -9.92
C GLU A 409 7.73 -28.13 -9.42
N GLY A 410 8.54 -27.72 -8.44
CA GLY A 410 9.65 -28.52 -7.92
C GLY A 410 10.82 -28.65 -8.89
N ARG A 411 10.96 -27.70 -9.83
CA ARG A 411 12.05 -27.66 -10.82
C ARG A 411 13.18 -26.71 -10.47
N ALA A 412 13.00 -25.90 -9.41
CA ALA A 412 14.04 -25.06 -8.85
C ALA A 412 14.17 -25.26 -7.33
N PRO A 413 15.33 -25.72 -6.82
CA PRO A 413 15.55 -25.88 -5.38
C PRO A 413 15.62 -24.55 -4.61
N PHE A 414 16.00 -23.47 -5.29
CA PHE A 414 16.08 -22.14 -4.72
C PHE A 414 15.30 -21.13 -5.57
N LEU A 415 14.67 -20.17 -4.91
CA LEU A 415 13.94 -19.05 -5.53
C LEU A 415 14.34 -17.76 -4.84
N VAL A 416 14.72 -16.75 -5.60
CA VAL A 416 14.81 -15.37 -5.08
C VAL A 416 13.52 -14.64 -5.44
N CYS A 417 12.73 -14.32 -4.43
CA CYS A 417 11.43 -13.68 -4.65
C CYS A 417 10.99 -12.85 -3.45
N SER A 418 10.17 -11.84 -3.72
CA SER A 418 9.46 -11.11 -2.68
C SER A 418 8.42 -11.98 -1.95
N SER A 419 7.89 -11.46 -0.85
CA SER A 419 6.87 -12.11 -0.02
C SER A 419 5.62 -12.56 -0.80
N ARG A 420 5.44 -12.05 -2.04
CA ARG A 420 4.40 -12.46 -2.99
C ARG A 420 4.34 -13.96 -3.27
N ALA A 421 5.46 -14.69 -3.17
CA ALA A 421 5.50 -16.13 -3.43
C ALA A 421 4.85 -16.95 -2.30
N LEU A 422 4.89 -16.43 -1.07
CA LEU A 422 4.59 -17.22 0.14
C LEU A 422 3.15 -17.73 0.18
N ALA A 423 2.20 -16.97 -0.35
CA ALA A 423 0.81 -17.42 -0.44
C ALA A 423 0.67 -18.70 -1.30
N ALA A 424 1.30 -18.73 -2.48
CA ALA A 424 1.26 -19.89 -3.36
C ALA A 424 2.01 -21.10 -2.78
N ILE A 425 3.16 -20.85 -2.14
CA ILE A 425 3.95 -21.87 -1.42
C ILE A 425 3.12 -22.51 -0.30
N LYS A 426 2.40 -21.69 0.48
CA LYS A 426 1.51 -22.13 1.55
C LYS A 426 0.32 -22.93 1.02
N ASP A 427 -0.30 -22.48 -0.07
CA ASP A 427 -1.42 -23.17 -0.71
C ASP A 427 -1.01 -24.57 -1.20
N GLN A 428 0.23 -24.72 -1.70
CA GLN A 428 0.81 -26.01 -2.10
C GLN A 428 1.40 -26.81 -0.93
N ARG A 429 1.39 -26.27 0.30
CA ARG A 429 1.93 -26.90 1.51
C ARG A 429 3.40 -27.32 1.36
N MET A 430 4.18 -26.53 0.63
CA MET A 430 5.61 -26.81 0.43
C MET A 430 6.39 -26.57 1.74
N ASP A 431 7.32 -27.48 2.04
CA ASP A 431 8.30 -27.29 3.11
C ASP A 431 9.43 -26.39 2.58
N VAL A 432 9.52 -25.17 3.13
CA VAL A 432 10.50 -24.18 2.70
C VAL A 432 11.25 -23.55 3.86
N SER A 433 12.48 -23.13 3.59
CA SER A 433 13.26 -22.26 4.47
C SER A 433 13.51 -20.92 3.78
N VAL A 434 13.52 -19.83 4.54
CA VAL A 434 13.76 -18.48 4.03
C VAL A 434 14.93 -17.84 4.75
N ALA A 435 15.78 -17.13 4.01
CA ALA A 435 16.86 -16.31 4.52
C ALA A 435 17.08 -15.07 3.65
N ALA A 436 17.88 -14.13 4.11
CA ALA A 436 18.37 -13.05 3.25
C ALA A 436 19.08 -13.61 2.01
N VAL A 437 19.04 -12.88 0.91
CA VAL A 437 19.80 -13.27 -0.29
C VAL A 437 21.29 -13.22 0.03
N PRO A 438 22.05 -14.31 -0.16
CA PRO A 438 23.47 -14.30 0.15
C PRO A 438 24.25 -13.44 -0.86
N PRO A 439 25.38 -12.83 -0.44
CA PRO A 439 26.19 -11.99 -1.32
C PRO A 439 26.84 -12.77 -2.47
N LEU A 440 26.93 -12.10 -3.61
CA LEU A 440 27.74 -12.53 -4.76
C LEU A 440 29.16 -11.94 -4.71
N GLY A 441 29.28 -10.72 -4.18
CA GLY A 441 30.54 -10.02 -3.98
C GLY A 441 31.02 -10.01 -2.54
N ASP A 442 32.02 -9.17 -2.26
CA ASP A 442 32.68 -9.13 -0.97
C ASP A 442 31.96 -8.22 0.05
N ARG A 443 30.91 -7.49 -0.40
CA ARG A 443 30.06 -6.66 0.47
C ARG A 443 28.80 -7.42 0.89
N GLN A 444 28.18 -6.97 1.97
CA GLN A 444 26.87 -7.49 2.37
C GLN A 444 25.84 -7.25 1.25
N ALA A 445 25.03 -8.28 0.97
CA ALA A 445 23.86 -8.14 0.11
C ALA A 445 22.81 -7.26 0.78
N VAL A 446 22.35 -6.24 0.07
CA VAL A 446 21.34 -5.30 0.57
C VAL A 446 20.18 -5.39 -0.40
N SER A 447 18.98 -5.65 0.09
CA SER A 447 17.77 -5.67 -0.72
C SER A 447 17.20 -4.26 -0.85
N MET A 448 16.53 -4.00 -1.97
CA MET A 448 15.66 -2.83 -2.06
C MET A 448 14.39 -3.06 -1.23
N VAL A 449 13.89 -1.98 -0.63
CA VAL A 449 12.65 -1.95 0.12
C VAL A 449 11.65 -1.13 -0.67
N SER A 450 10.56 -1.78 -1.06
CA SER A 450 9.42 -1.11 -1.65
C SER A 450 8.34 -0.92 -0.60
N VAL A 451 7.82 0.30 -0.50
CA VAL A 451 6.67 0.63 0.35
C VAL A 451 5.45 0.82 -0.53
N TYR A 452 4.33 0.23 -0.13
CA TYR A 452 3.02 0.56 -0.70
C TYR A 452 2.24 1.39 0.29
N GLY A 453 1.53 2.40 -0.24
CA GLY A 453 0.70 3.30 0.52
C GLY A 453 -0.72 3.40 -0.03
N PHE A 454 -1.61 3.93 0.82
CA PHE A 454 -2.95 4.36 0.45
C PHE A 454 -2.95 5.86 0.15
N TYR A 455 -3.05 6.20 -1.13
CA TYR A 455 -3.14 7.56 -1.66
C TYR A 455 -4.59 8.03 -1.64
N ILE A 456 -4.86 9.18 -1.05
CA ILE A 456 -6.19 9.81 -1.11
C ILE A 456 -6.25 10.61 -2.40
N TYR A 457 -7.15 10.26 -3.32
CA TYR A 457 -7.30 11.01 -4.56
C TYR A 457 -7.83 12.43 -4.26
N ARG A 458 -7.24 13.46 -4.88
CA ARG A 458 -7.63 14.86 -4.64
C ARG A 458 -9.11 15.10 -4.87
N ASP A 459 -9.63 14.58 -5.97
CA ASP A 459 -11.03 14.77 -6.36
C ASP A 459 -11.91 13.58 -5.96
N ALA A 460 -11.53 12.88 -4.89
CA ALA A 460 -12.31 11.78 -4.34
C ALA A 460 -13.75 12.21 -4.00
N PRO A 461 -14.76 11.38 -4.30
CA PRO A 461 -16.16 11.75 -4.02
C PRO A 461 -16.45 11.88 -2.52
N ASN A 462 -15.69 11.18 -1.65
CA ASN A 462 -15.89 11.18 -0.19
C ASN A 462 -14.59 11.49 0.59
N VAL A 463 -13.88 12.59 0.26
CA VAL A 463 -12.60 12.97 0.88
C VAL A 463 -12.55 12.81 2.42
N PRO A 464 -13.50 13.32 3.23
CA PRO A 464 -13.38 13.22 4.68
C PRO A 464 -13.44 11.77 5.19
N ALA A 465 -14.26 10.93 4.56
CA ALA A 465 -14.35 9.51 4.88
C ALA A 465 -13.13 8.72 4.37
N ALA A 466 -12.56 9.10 3.23
CA ALA A 466 -11.31 8.53 2.73
C ALA A 466 -10.15 8.81 3.70
N ARG A 467 -10.05 10.07 4.17
CA ARG A 467 -9.11 10.49 5.22
C ARG A 467 -9.28 9.64 6.47
N ASP A 468 -10.50 9.52 7.00
CA ASP A 468 -10.76 8.73 8.21
C ASP A 468 -10.43 7.24 8.02
N LEU A 469 -10.78 6.64 6.87
CA LEU A 469 -10.45 5.27 6.53
C LEU A 469 -8.94 5.01 6.62
N VAL A 470 -8.13 5.80 5.91
CA VAL A 470 -6.68 5.55 5.85
C VAL A 470 -5.99 5.90 7.16
N THR A 471 -6.44 6.96 7.83
CA THR A 471 -5.73 7.50 9.01
C THR A 471 -6.18 6.93 10.34
N SER A 472 -7.42 6.44 10.49
CA SER A 472 -7.94 5.84 11.74
C SER A 472 -8.11 4.34 11.70
N TYR A 473 -8.28 3.75 10.53
CA TYR A 473 -8.57 2.32 10.44
C TYR A 473 -7.36 1.55 9.90
N LEU A 474 -6.88 1.91 8.70
CA LEU A 474 -5.80 1.17 8.02
C LEU A 474 -4.41 1.39 8.62
N SER A 475 -4.22 2.45 9.40
CA SER A 475 -2.94 2.79 10.00
C SER A 475 -2.64 2.07 11.32
N ARG A 476 -3.60 1.32 11.85
CA ARG A 476 -3.49 0.70 13.17
C ARG A 476 -2.69 -0.60 13.11
N PRO A 477 -2.00 -1.00 14.20
CA PRO A 477 -1.28 -2.28 14.28
C PRO A 477 -2.15 -3.50 13.94
N ASP A 478 -3.40 -3.53 14.40
CA ASP A 478 -4.33 -4.62 14.11
C ASP A 478 -4.68 -4.73 12.62
N ALA A 479 -4.70 -3.61 11.88
CA ALA A 479 -4.87 -3.65 10.43
C ALA A 479 -3.69 -4.34 9.74
N GLY A 480 -2.46 -4.00 10.12
CA GLY A 480 -1.24 -4.65 9.61
C GLY A 480 -1.23 -6.15 9.91
N GLU A 481 -1.58 -6.53 11.13
CA GLU A 481 -1.66 -7.95 11.52
C GLU A 481 -2.75 -8.73 10.78
N ASP A 482 -3.94 -8.15 10.62
CA ASP A 482 -5.06 -8.81 9.96
C ASP A 482 -4.81 -8.97 8.46
N LEU A 483 -4.19 -7.97 7.83
CA LEU A 483 -3.79 -8.04 6.43
C LEU A 483 -2.68 -9.07 6.23
N ASN A 484 -1.72 -9.17 7.15
CA ASN A 484 -0.70 -10.24 7.17
C ASN A 484 -1.32 -11.66 7.27
N LYS A 485 -2.41 -11.83 8.03
CA LYS A 485 -3.12 -13.14 8.12
C LYS A 485 -3.77 -13.53 6.80
N LEU A 486 -4.23 -12.56 6.02
CA LEU A 486 -4.89 -12.80 4.72
C LEU A 486 -3.88 -13.05 3.60
N GLN A 487 -2.74 -12.39 3.65
CA GLN A 487 -1.61 -12.55 2.73
C GLN A 487 -0.33 -12.25 3.53
N GLN A 488 0.70 -13.09 3.40
CA GLN A 488 1.95 -13.00 4.17
C GLN A 488 2.81 -11.78 3.75
N LEU A 489 2.27 -10.61 4.04
CA LEU A 489 2.78 -9.28 3.74
C LEU A 489 3.51 -8.72 4.97
N VAL A 490 4.60 -7.98 4.78
CA VAL A 490 5.33 -7.34 5.89
C VAL A 490 4.60 -6.05 6.32
N PRO A 491 4.03 -5.98 7.54
CA PRO A 491 3.37 -4.77 8.02
C PRO A 491 4.35 -3.59 8.12
N VAL A 492 3.85 -2.35 8.12
CA VAL A 492 4.67 -1.15 8.36
C VAL A 492 4.58 -0.63 9.79
N GLN A 493 3.62 -1.13 10.57
CA GLN A 493 3.44 -0.77 11.98
C GLN A 493 4.46 -1.55 12.81
N GLU A 494 5.30 -0.87 13.60
CA GLU A 494 6.40 -1.51 14.34
C GLU A 494 5.92 -2.61 15.30
N GLU A 495 4.82 -2.35 16.02
CA GLU A 495 4.19 -3.35 16.89
C GLU A 495 3.72 -4.59 16.11
N ALA A 496 3.13 -4.40 14.93
CA ALA A 496 2.70 -5.50 14.08
C ALA A 496 3.89 -6.27 13.49
N MET A 497 4.97 -5.57 13.11
CA MET A 497 6.22 -6.20 12.67
C MET A 497 6.80 -7.09 13.76
N GLY A 498 6.91 -6.59 15.00
CA GLY A 498 7.39 -7.37 16.14
C GLY A 498 6.53 -8.61 16.41
N THR A 499 5.20 -8.46 16.37
CA THR A 499 4.25 -9.56 16.56
C THR A 499 4.37 -10.62 15.46
N VAL A 500 4.51 -10.19 14.20
CA VAL A 500 4.66 -11.10 13.06
C VAL A 500 6.02 -11.80 13.09
N ALA A 501 7.10 -11.08 13.39
CA ALA A 501 8.45 -11.65 13.50
C ALA A 501 8.53 -12.74 14.59
N ALA A 502 7.82 -12.57 15.70
CA ALA A 502 7.79 -13.56 16.77
C ALA A 502 7.06 -14.86 16.34
N ARG A 503 5.99 -14.75 15.54
CA ARG A 503 5.12 -15.88 15.19
C ARG A 503 5.48 -16.60 13.89
N ASP A 504 6.06 -15.89 12.91
CA ASP A 504 6.29 -16.39 11.55
C ASP A 504 7.78 -16.37 11.20
N ALA A 505 8.44 -17.52 11.38
CA ALA A 505 9.85 -17.69 11.04
C ALA A 505 10.13 -17.59 9.54
N ILE A 506 9.13 -17.82 8.67
CA ILE A 506 9.25 -17.69 7.21
C ILE A 506 9.26 -16.21 6.81
N LEU A 507 8.47 -15.37 7.50
CA LEU A 507 8.43 -13.94 7.20
C LEU A 507 9.52 -13.12 7.91
N ARG A 508 10.07 -13.61 9.03
CA ARG A 508 11.12 -12.91 9.80
C ARG A 508 12.31 -12.40 8.96
N PRO A 509 12.87 -13.15 7.99
CA PRO A 509 13.93 -12.64 7.13
C PRO A 509 13.50 -11.48 6.23
N TYR A 510 12.22 -11.44 5.80
CA TYR A 510 11.71 -10.30 5.05
C TYR A 510 11.61 -9.05 5.92
N ILE A 511 11.17 -9.19 7.18
CA ILE A 511 11.09 -8.08 8.14
C ILE A 511 12.47 -7.46 8.34
N GLY A 512 13.49 -8.26 8.65
CA GLY A 512 14.85 -7.74 8.84
C GLY A 512 15.42 -7.04 7.59
N GLN A 513 15.07 -7.53 6.39
CA GLN A 513 15.47 -6.86 5.15
C GLN A 513 14.73 -5.54 4.90
N CYS A 514 13.53 -5.35 5.46
CA CYS A 514 12.81 -4.09 5.38
C CYS A 514 13.37 -3.04 6.37
N ASP A 515 13.91 -3.48 7.51
CA ASP A 515 14.56 -2.60 8.49
C ASP A 515 15.93 -2.09 7.97
N ASP A 516 16.72 -2.97 7.35
CA ASP A 516 18.08 -2.65 6.91
C ASP A 516 18.19 -2.30 5.41
N GLY A 517 17.18 -2.59 4.59
CA GLY A 517 17.30 -2.46 3.14
C GLY A 517 17.40 -1.00 2.66
N GLN A 518 17.74 -0.83 1.39
CA GLN A 518 17.76 0.50 0.76
C GLN A 518 16.35 0.83 0.28
N VAL A 519 15.78 1.96 0.69
CA VAL A 519 14.50 2.43 0.13
C VAL A 519 14.67 2.65 -1.36
N MET A 520 13.74 2.09 -2.13
CA MET A 520 13.75 2.25 -3.57
C MET A 520 13.55 3.74 -3.93
N PRO A 521 14.38 4.34 -4.79
CA PRO A 521 14.20 5.74 -5.16
C PRO A 521 12.94 6.00 -5.99
N SER A 522 12.35 7.18 -5.84
CA SER A 522 11.02 7.55 -6.37
C SER A 522 10.95 8.90 -7.12
N TRP A 523 12.08 9.41 -7.63
CA TRP A 523 12.10 10.61 -8.48
C TRP A 523 11.39 10.41 -9.81
N PRO A 524 11.00 11.49 -10.53
CA PRO A 524 10.27 11.34 -11.78
C PRO A 524 11.00 10.56 -12.87
N GLU A 525 12.33 10.56 -12.89
CA GLU A 525 13.17 9.89 -13.88
C GLU A 525 13.38 8.39 -13.56
N MET A 526 12.89 7.91 -12.40
CA MET A 526 13.18 6.57 -11.89
C MET A 526 12.74 5.46 -12.82
N ARG A 527 11.59 5.59 -13.48
CA ARG A 527 11.16 4.58 -14.44
C ARG A 527 12.21 4.33 -15.52
N ALA A 528 12.78 5.39 -16.08
CA ALA A 528 13.81 5.29 -17.10
C ALA A 528 15.13 4.74 -16.51
N ALA A 529 15.48 5.13 -15.28
CA ALA A 529 16.69 4.67 -14.61
C ALA A 529 16.64 3.15 -14.30
N TRP A 530 15.49 2.66 -13.83
CA TRP A 530 15.23 1.24 -13.63
C TRP A 530 15.28 0.45 -14.94
N GLN A 531 14.68 0.99 -16.00
CA GLN A 531 14.77 0.37 -17.32
C GLN A 531 16.22 0.31 -17.82
N LEU A 532 17.02 1.36 -17.65
CA LEU A 532 18.43 1.36 -18.03
C LEU A 532 19.23 0.26 -17.30
N LEU A 533 19.05 0.14 -15.98
CA LEU A 533 19.68 -0.95 -15.21
C LEU A 533 19.22 -2.32 -15.70
N GLY A 534 17.92 -2.53 -15.88
CA GLY A 534 17.38 -3.82 -16.29
C GLY A 534 17.86 -4.27 -17.67
N HIS A 535 17.95 -3.36 -18.65
CA HIS A 535 18.56 -3.69 -19.94
C HIS A 535 20.05 -4.01 -19.82
N THR A 536 20.77 -3.30 -18.95
CA THR A 536 22.18 -3.57 -18.69
C THR A 536 22.35 -4.97 -18.10
N GLU A 537 21.53 -5.34 -17.10
CA GLU A 537 21.49 -6.67 -16.51
C GLU A 537 21.23 -7.75 -17.54
N TYR A 538 20.17 -7.59 -18.35
CA TYR A 538 19.84 -8.55 -19.39
C TYR A 538 21.01 -8.72 -20.37
N LYS A 539 21.54 -7.62 -20.91
CA LYS A 539 22.62 -7.66 -21.90
C LYS A 539 23.85 -8.38 -21.39
N VAL A 540 24.32 -8.05 -20.18
CA VAL A 540 25.54 -8.69 -19.65
C VAL A 540 25.33 -10.17 -19.32
N LEU A 541 24.12 -10.57 -18.92
CA LEU A 541 23.78 -11.98 -18.67
C LEU A 541 23.60 -12.76 -19.97
N ALA A 542 22.98 -12.17 -20.98
CA ALA A 542 22.77 -12.76 -22.30
C ALA A 542 24.07 -12.84 -23.13
N GLY A 543 25.11 -12.08 -22.75
CA GLY A 543 26.37 -11.98 -23.50
C GLY A 543 26.28 -11.03 -24.69
N GLU A 544 25.37 -10.05 -24.64
CA GLU A 544 25.23 -9.02 -25.65
C GLU A 544 26.24 -7.89 -25.44
N GLY A 545 27.38 -7.99 -26.13
CA GLY A 545 28.47 -7.01 -26.06
C GLY A 545 29.47 -7.30 -24.93
N ASP A 546 30.52 -6.48 -24.85
CA ASP A 546 31.50 -6.58 -23.76
C ASP A 546 30.89 -6.04 -22.45
N PRO A 547 30.82 -6.83 -21.36
CA PRO A 547 30.16 -6.41 -20.13
C PRO A 547 30.74 -5.12 -19.53
N ARG A 548 32.04 -4.87 -19.70
CA ARG A 548 32.69 -3.67 -19.16
C ARG A 548 32.28 -2.42 -19.95
N ALA A 549 32.23 -2.52 -21.28
CA ALA A 549 31.75 -1.45 -22.15
C ALA A 549 30.26 -1.16 -21.91
N VAL A 550 29.40 -2.19 -21.93
CA VAL A 550 27.95 -2.07 -21.72
C VAL A 550 27.63 -1.40 -20.37
N ALA A 551 28.27 -1.85 -19.29
CA ALA A 551 28.08 -1.24 -17.97
C ALA A 551 28.67 0.17 -17.88
N GLY A 552 29.77 0.44 -18.60
CA GLY A 552 30.38 1.77 -18.65
C GLY A 552 29.48 2.80 -19.32
N GLU A 553 28.85 2.45 -20.43
CA GLU A 553 27.85 3.30 -21.11
C GLU A 553 26.63 3.53 -20.23
N ALA A 554 26.13 2.48 -19.55
CA ALA A 554 25.00 2.59 -18.64
C ALA A 554 25.32 3.50 -17.44
N ALA A 555 26.55 3.47 -16.91
CA ALA A 555 26.96 4.36 -15.82
C ALA A 555 26.89 5.84 -16.24
N GLU A 556 27.44 6.19 -17.41
CA GLU A 556 27.38 7.57 -17.93
C GLU A 556 25.95 8.00 -18.22
N ALA A 557 25.17 7.15 -18.90
CA ALA A 557 23.78 7.44 -19.24
C ALA A 557 22.90 7.61 -17.99
N GLY A 558 23.09 6.79 -16.97
CA GLY A 558 22.37 6.90 -15.71
C GLY A 558 22.76 8.13 -14.90
N TRP A 559 24.04 8.50 -14.91
CA TRP A 559 24.51 9.73 -14.27
C TRP A 559 23.88 10.98 -14.88
N GLU A 560 23.79 11.03 -16.20
CA GLU A 560 23.14 12.12 -16.93
C GLU A 560 21.62 12.10 -16.73
N LEU A 561 21.00 10.92 -16.78
CA LEU A 561 19.57 10.77 -16.55
C LEU A 561 19.14 11.30 -15.18
N LEU A 562 19.99 11.19 -14.16
CA LEU A 562 19.70 11.67 -12.80
C LEU A 562 20.20 13.09 -12.52
N ARG A 563 20.58 13.87 -13.54
CA ARG A 563 21.11 15.23 -13.36
C ARG A 563 20.20 16.12 -12.50
N GLU A 564 18.89 16.13 -12.77
CA GLU A 564 17.91 16.90 -11.99
C GLU A 564 17.76 16.38 -10.55
N ALA A 565 17.68 15.05 -10.36
CA ALA A 565 17.60 14.43 -9.05
C ALA A 565 18.85 14.68 -8.18
N ARG A 566 20.01 14.89 -8.83
CA ARG A 566 21.28 15.28 -8.20
C ARG A 566 21.37 16.77 -7.88
N GLY A 567 20.41 17.59 -8.31
CA GLY A 567 20.46 19.04 -8.12
C GLY A 567 21.53 19.75 -8.95
N ALA A 568 21.97 19.14 -10.07
CA ALA A 568 22.87 19.79 -11.02
C ALA A 568 22.05 20.61 -12.03
N GLU A 569 22.26 21.93 -12.04
CA GLU A 569 21.64 22.87 -13.02
C GLU A 569 22.09 22.64 -14.45
#